data_AF-A0A3A4NZ45-F1
#
_entry.id   AF-A0A3A4NZ45-F1
#
_cell.length_a   1.000
_cell.length_b   1.000
_cell.length_c   1.000
_cell.angle_alpha   90.00
_cell.angle_beta   90.00
_cell.angle_gamma   90.00
#
_symmetry.space_group_name_H-M   'P 1'
#
loop_
_entity.id
_entity.type
_entity.pdbx_description
1 polymer ?
#
loop_
_entity_poly.entity_id
_entity_poly.type
_entity_poly.pdbx_seq_one_letter_code
_entity_poly.pdbx_strand_id
1 'polypeptide(L)'
;LDRFGLCVEISGERDVGLRKAIVERVLLFEKDDDRFHAKWDAEDLALRGRLAAARVALPVVDVPDEILESAVAVVAELGVAGHRGDITVLKAAKALAAIKGVPSPDPECLSDAFRLALPHRLKEDPFEETATGRKRLDGVLARFGA
;
A
#
# COMPACT_ATOMS: atom_id res chain seq x y z
N LEU A 1 -3.51 -3.55 17.63
CA LEU A 1 -3.30 -3.25 16.20
C LEU A 1 -3.39 -4.46 15.27
N ASP A 2 -3.11 -5.70 15.72
CA ASP A 2 -3.10 -6.92 14.88
C ASP A 2 -4.41 -7.24 14.11
N ARG A 3 -5.53 -6.61 14.48
CA ARG A 3 -6.82 -6.72 13.79
C ARG A 3 -6.96 -5.81 12.56
N PHE A 4 -6.11 -4.80 12.40
CA PHE A 4 -6.06 -3.97 11.19
C PHE A 4 -5.31 -4.72 10.07
N GLY A 5 -5.88 -4.68 8.86
CA GLY A 5 -5.26 -5.28 7.69
C GLY A 5 -4.02 -4.50 7.27
N LEU A 6 -4.23 -3.24 6.88
CA LEU A 6 -3.18 -2.35 6.38
C LEU A 6 -2.92 -1.21 7.38
N CYS A 7 -1.68 -0.72 7.41
CA CYS A 7 -1.25 0.43 8.17
C CYS A 7 -0.44 1.36 7.27
N VAL A 8 -0.71 2.66 7.38
CA VAL A 8 0.01 3.71 6.65
C VAL A 8 0.41 4.78 7.65
N GLU A 9 1.65 5.23 7.57
CA GLU A 9 2.12 6.37 8.36
C GLU A 9 2.01 7.63 7.51
N ILE A 10 1.42 8.68 8.08
CA ILE A 10 1.28 9.98 7.44
C ILE A 10 2.24 10.94 8.11
N SER A 11 3.06 11.61 7.32
CA SER A 11 3.95 12.67 7.78
C SER A 11 3.58 13.99 7.09
N GLY A 12 3.79 15.10 7.79
CA GLY A 12 3.55 16.42 7.21
C GLY A 12 4.55 16.72 6.10
N GLU A 13 4.06 17.28 5.00
CA GLU A 13 4.89 17.73 3.88
C GLU A 13 5.92 18.77 4.36
N ARG A 14 7.18 18.59 3.93
CA ARG A 14 8.31 19.44 4.32
C ARG A 14 8.77 20.34 3.18
N ASP A 15 8.55 19.93 1.93
CA ASP A 15 8.92 20.73 0.77
C ASP A 15 8.09 22.01 0.70
N VAL A 16 8.76 23.16 0.67
CA VAL A 16 8.09 24.48 0.70
C VAL A 16 7.17 24.66 -0.51
N GLY A 17 7.57 24.15 -1.68
CA GLY A 17 6.77 24.24 -2.90
C GLY A 17 5.47 23.45 -2.80
N LEU A 18 5.55 22.18 -2.38
CA LEU A 18 4.39 21.31 -2.18
C LEU A 18 3.49 21.84 -1.07
N ARG A 19 4.05 22.34 0.04
CA ARG A 19 3.27 22.99 1.11
C ARG A 19 2.50 24.20 0.61
N LYS A 20 3.16 25.08 -0.16
CA LYS A 20 2.50 26.23 -0.79
C LYS A 20 1.35 25.75 -1.68
N ALA A 21 1.59 24.74 -2.53
CA ALA A 21 0.56 24.20 -3.42
C ALA A 21 -0.65 23.62 -2.65
N ILE A 22 -0.42 22.96 -1.51
CA ILE A 22 -1.50 22.49 -0.63
C ILE A 22 -2.32 23.67 -0.12
N VAL A 23 -1.67 24.70 0.43
CA VAL A 23 -2.36 25.90 0.94
C VAL A 23 -3.15 26.61 -0.17
N GLU A 24 -2.56 26.79 -1.36
CA GLU A 24 -3.23 27.39 -2.51
C GLU A 24 -4.47 26.60 -2.95
N ARG A 25 -4.41 25.26 -2.90
CA ARG A 25 -5.57 24.40 -3.22
C ARG A 25 -6.69 24.56 -2.20
N VAL A 26 -6.37 24.63 -0.91
CA VAL A 26 -7.35 24.86 0.16
C VAL A 26 -8.01 26.22 -0.01
N LEU A 27 -7.22 27.29 -0.21
CA LEU A 27 -7.76 28.64 -0.41
C LEU A 27 -8.60 28.76 -1.70
N LEU A 28 -8.25 28.03 -2.76
CA LEU A 28 -9.05 27.96 -3.98
C LEU A 28 -10.41 27.30 -3.71
N PHE A 29 -10.41 26.17 -3.01
CA PHE A 29 -11.64 25.46 -2.64
C PHE A 29 -12.55 26.30 -1.74
N GLU A 30 -12.01 26.97 -0.71
CA GLU A 30 -12.79 27.83 0.19
C GLU A 30 -13.39 29.05 -0.51
N LYS A 31 -12.73 29.53 -1.57
CA LYS A 31 -13.19 30.69 -2.34
C LYS A 31 -14.27 30.34 -3.35
N ASP A 32 -14.16 29.18 -4.00
CA ASP A 32 -15.00 28.75 -5.11
C ASP A 32 -14.88 27.21 -5.26
N ASP A 33 -15.77 26.50 -4.59
CA ASP A 33 -15.80 25.04 -4.55
C ASP A 33 -16.21 24.44 -5.90
N ASP A 34 -17.20 25.02 -6.58
CA ASP A 34 -17.63 24.61 -7.92
C ASP A 34 -16.47 24.62 -8.92
N ARG A 35 -15.69 25.72 -8.97
CA ARG A 35 -14.52 25.78 -9.85
C ARG A 35 -13.42 24.82 -9.43
N PHE A 36 -13.23 24.60 -8.13
CA PHE A 36 -12.27 23.62 -7.63
C PHE A 36 -12.66 22.20 -8.08
N HIS A 37 -13.92 21.81 -7.89
CA HIS A 37 -14.43 20.52 -8.33
C HIS A 37 -14.31 20.34 -9.84
N ALA A 38 -14.74 21.34 -10.63
CA ALA A 38 -14.64 21.30 -12.09
C ALA A 38 -13.20 21.12 -12.58
N LYS A 39 -12.20 21.61 -11.82
CA LYS A 39 -10.78 21.45 -12.16
C LYS A 39 -10.27 20.01 -12.00
N TRP A 40 -10.82 19.23 -11.06
CA TRP A 40 -10.32 17.90 -10.70
C TRP A 40 -11.28 16.76 -11.05
N ASP A 41 -12.48 17.09 -11.56
CA ASP A 41 -13.54 16.13 -11.88
C ASP A 41 -13.07 15.05 -12.87
N ALA A 42 -12.25 15.43 -13.86
CA ALA A 42 -11.73 14.49 -14.85
C ALA A 42 -10.82 13.42 -14.21
N GLU A 43 -9.90 13.83 -13.33
CA GLU A 43 -9.01 12.93 -12.60
C GLU A 43 -9.77 12.02 -11.62
N ASP A 44 -10.75 12.58 -10.89
CA ASP A 44 -11.60 11.82 -9.97
C ASP A 44 -12.45 10.80 -10.71
N LEU A 45 -13.03 11.16 -11.86
CA LEU A 45 -13.81 10.25 -12.70
C LEU A 45 -12.94 9.13 -13.26
N ALA A 46 -11.72 9.45 -13.72
CA ALA A 46 -10.76 8.45 -14.19
C ALA A 46 -10.37 7.48 -13.06
N LEU A 47 -10.09 7.98 -11.86
CA LEU A 47 -9.78 7.16 -10.69
C LEU A 47 -10.97 6.26 -10.32
N ARG A 48 -12.19 6.81 -10.30
CA ARG A 48 -13.42 6.06 -10.04
C ARG A 48 -13.62 4.93 -11.05
N GLY A 49 -13.42 5.22 -12.34
CA GLY A 49 -13.49 4.23 -13.42
C GLY A 49 -12.49 3.10 -13.21
N ARG A 50 -11.23 3.43 -12.90
CA ARG A 50 -10.18 2.44 -12.61
C ARG A 50 -10.54 1.56 -11.40
N LEU A 51 -11.03 2.14 -10.31
CA LEU A 51 -11.44 1.38 -9.13
C LEU A 51 -12.66 0.50 -9.38
N ALA A 52 -13.61 0.94 -10.21
CA ALA A 52 -14.76 0.13 -10.60
C ALA A 52 -14.32 -1.08 -11.43
N ALA A 53 -13.45 -0.86 -12.43
CA ALA A 53 -12.88 -1.94 -13.23
C ALA A 53 -12.08 -2.94 -12.36
N ALA A 54 -11.25 -2.44 -11.44
CA ALA A 54 -10.48 -3.27 -10.52
C ALA A 54 -11.37 -4.16 -9.64
N ARG A 55 -12.50 -3.63 -9.13
CA ARG A 55 -13.46 -4.42 -8.34
C ARG A 55 -14.09 -5.56 -9.13
N VAL A 56 -14.38 -5.34 -10.41
CA VAL A 56 -14.91 -6.37 -11.33
C VAL A 56 -13.83 -7.41 -11.67
N ALA A 57 -12.60 -6.98 -11.87
CA ALA A 57 -11.48 -7.85 -12.22
C ALA A 57 -10.93 -8.64 -11.00
N LEU A 58 -11.09 -8.15 -9.78
CA LEU A 58 -10.48 -8.73 -8.59
C LEU A 58 -10.71 -10.24 -8.43
N PRO A 59 -11.90 -10.82 -8.65
CA PRO A 59 -12.10 -12.26 -8.53
C PRO A 59 -11.23 -13.07 -9.50
N VAL A 60 -10.95 -12.53 -10.70
CA VAL A 60 -10.21 -13.21 -11.78
C VAL A 60 -8.70 -12.98 -11.74
N VAL A 61 -8.18 -12.22 -10.78
CA VAL A 61 -6.73 -12.09 -10.59
C VAL A 61 -6.19 -13.38 -9.98
N ASP A 62 -5.23 -13.98 -10.66
CA ASP A 62 -4.56 -15.21 -10.23
C ASP A 62 -3.52 -14.94 -9.15
N VAL A 63 -3.30 -15.93 -8.29
CA VAL A 63 -2.18 -15.96 -7.35
C VAL A 63 -1.39 -17.22 -7.68
N PRO A 64 -0.38 -17.12 -8.56
CA PRO A 64 0.52 -18.22 -8.86
C PRO A 64 1.23 -18.73 -7.60
N ASP A 65 1.66 -19.99 -7.63
CA ASP A 65 2.35 -20.62 -6.49
C ASP A 65 3.61 -19.84 -6.11
N GLU A 66 4.33 -19.26 -7.07
CA GLU A 66 5.55 -18.48 -6.83
C GLU A 66 5.25 -17.20 -6.00
N ILE A 67 4.08 -16.58 -6.21
CA ILE A 67 3.63 -15.42 -5.45
C ILE A 67 3.23 -15.83 -4.03
N LEU A 68 2.54 -16.97 -3.90
CA LEU A 68 2.17 -17.54 -2.61
C LEU A 68 3.41 -17.90 -1.79
N GLU A 69 4.38 -18.58 -2.39
CA GLU A 69 5.65 -18.95 -1.76
C GLU A 69 6.44 -17.72 -1.33
N SER A 70 6.55 -16.71 -2.20
CA SER A 70 7.24 -15.45 -1.87
C SER A 70 6.60 -14.74 -0.68
N ALA A 71 5.26 -14.64 -0.66
CA ALA A 71 4.54 -14.01 0.44
C ALA A 71 4.79 -14.74 1.77
N VAL A 72 4.67 -16.07 1.77
CA VAL A 72 4.87 -16.88 2.97
C VAL A 72 6.32 -16.84 3.44
N ALA A 73 7.29 -16.93 2.53
CA ALA A 73 8.72 -16.92 2.87
C ALA A 73 9.13 -15.60 3.55
N VAL A 74 8.71 -14.46 3.00
CA VAL A 74 9.01 -13.14 3.58
C VAL A 74 8.34 -12.97 4.94
N VAL A 75 7.07 -13.33 5.08
CA VAL A 75 6.34 -13.20 6.36
C VAL A 75 6.94 -14.11 7.44
N ALA A 76 7.31 -15.35 7.08
CA ALA A 76 7.97 -16.29 7.97
C ALA A 76 9.34 -15.77 8.43
N GLU A 77 10.16 -15.25 7.52
CA GLU A 77 11.46 -14.68 7.87
C GLU A 77 11.35 -13.45 8.79
N LEU A 78 10.29 -12.67 8.61
CA LEU A 78 9.98 -11.54 9.49
C LEU A 78 9.50 -11.97 10.88
N GLY A 79 9.25 -13.27 11.10
CA GLY A 79 8.84 -13.80 12.40
C GLY A 79 7.45 -13.31 12.83
N VAL A 80 6.60 -12.96 11.86
CA VAL A 80 5.22 -12.53 12.12
C VAL A 80 4.42 -13.73 12.61
N ALA A 81 3.71 -13.55 13.72
CA ALA A 81 2.96 -14.64 14.33
C ALA A 81 1.63 -14.92 13.60
N GLY A 82 1.39 -16.21 13.32
CA GLY A 82 0.16 -16.70 12.68
C GLY A 82 -0.01 -16.27 11.23
N HIS A 83 -1.10 -16.72 10.59
CA HIS A 83 -1.26 -16.60 9.13
C HIS A 83 -1.93 -15.32 8.64
N ARG A 84 -2.23 -14.39 9.56
CA ARG A 84 -2.95 -13.15 9.21
C ARG A 84 -2.08 -12.23 8.36
N GLY A 85 -0.76 -12.24 8.57
CA GLY A 85 0.20 -11.49 7.75
C GLY A 85 0.15 -11.96 6.30
N ASP A 86 0.32 -13.27 6.09
CA ASP A 86 0.33 -13.91 4.77
C ASP A 86 -0.96 -13.61 3.99
N ILE A 87 -2.11 -13.87 4.60
CA ILE A 87 -3.42 -13.67 3.98
C ILE A 87 -3.63 -12.19 3.61
N THR A 88 -3.18 -11.26 4.46
CA THR A 88 -3.37 -9.83 4.22
C THR A 88 -2.46 -9.34 3.10
N VAL A 89 -1.20 -9.77 3.07
CA VAL A 89 -0.26 -9.48 1.98
C VAL A 89 -0.84 -9.96 0.65
N LEU A 90 -1.28 -11.23 0.56
CA LEU A 90 -1.82 -11.78 -0.68
C LEU A 90 -3.07 -11.06 -1.16
N LYS A 91 -3.99 -10.72 -0.25
CA LYS A 91 -5.18 -9.94 -0.60
C LYS A 91 -4.83 -8.53 -1.09
N ALA A 92 -3.84 -7.88 -0.47
CA ALA A 92 -3.37 -6.56 -0.89
C ALA A 92 -2.69 -6.62 -2.26
N ALA A 93 -1.78 -7.59 -2.47
CA ALA A 93 -1.10 -7.79 -3.75
C ALA A 93 -2.09 -8.08 -4.88
N LYS A 94 -3.09 -8.95 -4.63
CA LYS A 94 -4.18 -9.25 -5.58
C LYS A 94 -5.02 -8.01 -5.90
N ALA A 95 -5.29 -7.15 -4.92
CA ALA A 95 -6.00 -5.88 -5.14
C ALA A 95 -5.16 -4.87 -5.94
N LEU A 96 -3.86 -4.80 -5.69
CA LEU A 96 -2.93 -3.94 -6.44
C LEU A 96 -2.83 -4.38 -7.90
N ALA A 97 -2.73 -5.69 -8.16
CA ALA A 97 -2.76 -6.25 -9.51
C ALA A 97 -4.07 -5.88 -10.25
N ALA A 98 -5.21 -5.99 -9.57
CA ALA A 98 -6.50 -5.58 -10.13
C ALA A 98 -6.56 -4.07 -10.45
N ILE A 99 -5.98 -3.21 -9.59
CA ILE A 99 -5.88 -1.76 -9.82
C ILE A 99 -4.96 -1.44 -11.01
N LYS A 100 -3.86 -2.19 -11.16
CA LYS A 100 -2.93 -2.09 -12.29
C LYS A 100 -3.49 -2.67 -13.59
N GLY A 101 -4.52 -3.52 -13.52
CA GLY A 101 -5.09 -4.20 -14.68
C GLY A 101 -4.24 -5.37 -15.21
N VAL A 102 -3.43 -5.99 -14.34
CA VAL A 102 -2.62 -7.17 -14.67
C VAL A 102 -3.27 -8.45 -14.11
N PRO A 103 -3.07 -9.62 -14.76
CA PRO A 103 -3.77 -10.85 -14.39
C PRO A 103 -3.24 -11.49 -13.10
N SER A 104 -2.03 -11.15 -12.67
CA SER A 104 -1.41 -11.66 -11.45
C SER A 104 -0.52 -10.58 -10.80
N PRO A 105 -0.27 -10.63 -9.48
CA PRO A 105 0.65 -9.71 -8.81
C PRO A 105 2.06 -9.77 -9.38
N ASP A 106 2.61 -8.59 -9.65
CA ASP A 106 4.02 -8.40 -10.00
C ASP A 106 4.86 -8.13 -8.73
N PRO A 107 6.21 -8.07 -8.84
CA PRO A 107 7.07 -7.80 -7.68
C PRO A 107 6.75 -6.49 -6.95
N GLU A 108 6.34 -5.45 -7.68
CA GLU A 108 5.96 -4.16 -7.08
C GLU A 108 4.66 -4.29 -6.27
N CYS A 109 3.66 -5.06 -6.75
CA CYS A 109 2.45 -5.37 -5.98
C CYS A 109 2.78 -6.08 -4.66
N LEU A 110 3.73 -7.01 -4.67
CA LEU A 110 4.19 -7.68 -3.46
C LEU A 110 4.91 -6.71 -2.52
N SER A 111 5.86 -5.93 -3.04
CA SER A 111 6.62 -4.93 -2.27
C SER A 111 5.69 -3.96 -1.53
N ASP A 112 4.71 -3.38 -2.24
CA ASP A 112 3.71 -2.49 -1.68
C ASP A 112 2.80 -3.21 -0.67
N ALA A 113 2.37 -4.44 -0.98
CA ALA A 113 1.54 -5.22 -0.07
C ALA A 113 2.26 -5.49 1.26
N PHE A 114 3.55 -5.84 1.24
CA PHE A 114 4.33 -6.03 2.46
C PHE A 114 4.45 -4.73 3.26
N ARG A 115 4.71 -3.62 2.58
CA ARG A 115 4.83 -2.27 3.18
C ARG A 115 3.57 -1.78 3.86
N LEU A 116 2.42 -2.20 3.36
CA LEU A 116 1.12 -1.85 3.92
C LEU A 116 0.68 -2.83 5.02
N ALA A 117 0.94 -4.12 4.86
CA ALA A 117 0.35 -5.16 5.71
C ALA A 117 1.18 -5.52 6.95
N LEU A 118 2.50 -5.31 6.92
CA LEU A 118 3.42 -5.87 7.92
C LEU A 118 3.97 -4.91 8.99
N PRO A 119 4.16 -3.59 8.78
CA PRO A 119 4.85 -2.76 9.77
C PRO A 119 4.31 -2.85 11.20
N HIS A 120 2.99 -2.87 11.37
CA HIS A 120 2.32 -2.99 12.67
C HIS A 120 2.23 -4.42 13.23
N ARG A 121 2.75 -5.40 12.48
CA ARG A 121 2.83 -6.83 12.85
C ARG A 121 4.24 -7.25 13.25
N LEU A 122 5.24 -6.42 12.95
CA LEU A 122 6.61 -6.67 13.38
C LEU A 122 6.70 -6.39 14.87
N LYS A 123 7.24 -7.34 15.63
CA LYS A 123 7.58 -7.10 17.03
C LYS A 123 8.74 -6.11 17.05
N GLU A 124 8.53 -5.00 17.72
CA GLU A 124 9.61 -4.14 18.16
C GLU A 124 10.30 -4.86 19.33
N ASP A 125 11.60 -5.10 19.21
CA ASP A 125 12.38 -5.48 20.38
C ASP A 125 12.31 -4.30 21.36
N PRO A 126 11.93 -4.49 22.64
CA PRO A 126 11.88 -3.41 23.61
C PRO A 126 13.22 -2.69 23.84
N PHE A 127 14.32 -3.22 23.30
CA PHE A 127 15.65 -2.60 23.31
C PHE A 127 16.07 -2.00 21.96
N GLU A 128 15.23 -2.08 20.92
CA GLU A 128 15.48 -1.46 19.61
C GLU A 128 14.50 -0.30 19.33
N GLU A 129 14.99 0.76 18.69
CA GLU A 129 14.14 1.89 18.27
C GLU A 129 13.09 1.43 17.23
N THR A 130 11.89 2.00 17.28
CA THR A 130 10.74 1.79 16.35
C THR A 130 11.12 1.82 14.86
N ALA A 131 12.22 2.51 14.51
CA ALA A 131 12.81 2.56 13.18
C ALA A 131 13.42 1.21 12.70
N THR A 132 13.59 0.22 13.57
CA THR A 132 14.23 -1.07 13.22
C THR A 132 13.31 -2.00 12.44
N GLY A 133 12.00 -2.01 12.72
CA GLY A 133 11.04 -2.87 12.02
C GLY A 133 10.97 -2.60 10.51
N ARG A 134 10.90 -1.33 10.12
CA ARG A 134 10.83 -0.92 8.70
C ARG A 134 12.13 -1.19 7.95
N LYS A 135 13.27 -0.86 8.57
CA LYS A 135 14.60 -1.17 8.02
C LYS A 135 14.80 -2.68 7.85
N ARG A 136 14.33 -3.48 8.81
CA ARG A 136 14.34 -4.94 8.73
C ARG A 136 13.46 -5.43 7.58
N LEU A 137 12.27 -4.87 7.41
CA LEU A 137 11.41 -5.17 6.25
C LEU A 137 12.13 -4.86 4.94
N ASP A 138 12.68 -3.66 4.79
CA ASP A 138 13.46 -3.27 3.60
C ASP A 138 14.62 -4.22 3.31
N GLY A 139 15.38 -4.59 4.35
CA GLY A 139 16.48 -5.54 4.22
C GLY A 139 16.06 -6.96 3.88
N VAL A 140 14.86 -7.38 4.27
CA VAL A 140 14.27 -8.66 3.81
C VAL A 140 13.85 -8.53 2.35
N LEU A 141 13.04 -7.54 1.98
CA LEU A 141 12.54 -7.38 0.60
C LEU A 141 13.66 -7.30 -0.43
N ALA A 142 14.73 -6.56 -0.13
CA ALA A 142 15.90 -6.45 -1.00
C ALA A 142 16.59 -7.81 -1.29
N ARG A 143 16.49 -8.80 -0.39
CA ARG A 143 17.04 -10.15 -0.60
C ARG A 143 16.13 -11.05 -1.44
N PHE A 144 14.83 -10.73 -1.49
CA PHE A 144 13.84 -11.45 -2.29
C PHE A 144 13.60 -10.81 -3.67
N GLY A 145 14.34 -9.73 -4.00
CA GLY A 145 14.17 -9.02 -5.27
C GLY A 145 12.84 -8.26 -5.37
N ALA A 146 12.27 -7.89 -4.22
CA ALA A 146 11.03 -7.12 -4.09
C ALA A 146 11.29 -5.70 -3.54
#